data_AF-A0A097KN71-F1
#
_entry.id   AF-A0A097KN71-F1
#
_cell.length_a   1.000
_cell.length_b   1.000
_cell.length_c   1.000
_cell.angle_alpha   90.00
_cell.angle_beta   90.00
_cell.angle_gamma   90.00
#
_symmetry.space_group_name_H-M   'P 1'
#
loop_
_entity.id
_entity.type
_entity.pdbx_description
1 polymer ?
#
loop_
_entity_poly.entity_id
_entity_poly.type
_entity_poly.pdbx_seq_one_letter_code
_entity_poly.pdbx_strand_id
1 'polypeptide(L)' 'MLTLLQFIFALFLIWLYVQQTPPDNEFFITAFDSGFFSHYDEAKHFVKIISRVSLFLFLLLSLIVAYF' A
#
# COMPACT_ATOMS: atom_id res chain seq x y z
N MET A 1 13.69 7.42 -16.67
CA MET A 1 13.78 7.31 -15.20
C MET A 1 12.40 7.28 -14.54
N LEU A 2 11.48 8.16 -14.95
CA LEU A 2 10.11 8.20 -14.44
C LEU A 2 9.32 6.87 -14.59
N THR A 3 9.53 6.14 -15.68
CA THR A 3 8.92 4.81 -15.92
C THR A 3 9.44 3.73 -14.97
N LEU A 4 10.72 3.80 -14.56
CA LEU A 4 11.28 2.87 -13.57
C LEU A 4 10.74 3.19 -12.17
N LEU A 5 10.58 4.47 -11.84
CA LEU A 5 9.91 4.91 -10.62
C LEU A 5 8.46 4.38 -10.57
N GLN A 6 7.70 4.51 -11.66
CA GLN A 6 6.36 3.94 -11.78
C GLN A 6 6.34 2.42 -11.57
N PHE A 7 7.30 1.70 -12.17
CA PHE A 7 7.38 0.25 -12.02
C PHE A 7 7.58 -0.16 -10.55
N ILE A 8 8.52 0.48 -9.85
CA ILE A 8 8.75 0.23 -8.42
C ILE A 8 7.50 0.57 -7.60
N PHE A 9 6.84 1.69 -7.92
CA PHE A 9 5.64 2.12 -7.21
C PHE A 9 4.45 1.17 -7.45
N ALA A 10 4.34 0.62 -8.66
CA ALA A 10 3.34 -0.39 -8.99
C ALA A 10 3.59 -1.69 -8.21
N LEU A 11 4.85 -2.14 -8.07
CA LEU A 11 5.19 -3.29 -7.22
C LEU A 11 4.84 -3.04 -5.76
N PHE A 12 5.11 -1.84 -5.25
CA PHE A 12 4.71 -1.45 -3.90
C PHE A 12 3.19 -1.51 -3.71
N LEU A 13 2.41 -1.01 -4.68
CA LEU A 13 0.95 -1.09 -4.64
C LEU A 13 0.44 -2.54 -4.65
N ILE A 14 1.02 -3.40 -5.48
CA ILE A 14 0.66 -4.82 -5.53
C ILE A 14 0.91 -5.46 -4.15
N TRP A 15 2.09 -5.24 -3.57
CA TRP A 15 2.40 -5.74 -2.22
C TRP A 15 1.38 -5.25 -1.18
N LEU A 16 1.01 -3.96 -1.22
CA LEU A 16 0.06 -3.35 -0.30
C LEU A 16 -1.38 -3.89 -0.47
N TYR A 17 -1.75 -4.30 -1.68
CA TYR A 17 -3.02 -4.95 -1.97
C TYR A 17 -3.05 -6.42 -1.55
N VAL A 18 -1.95 -7.15 -1.76
CA VAL A 18 -1.80 -8.54 -1.29
C VAL A 18 -2.06 -8.60 0.22
N GLN A 19 -1.46 -7.67 0.97
CA GLN A 19 -1.64 -7.51 2.42
C GLN A 19 -3.07 -7.14 2.85
N GLN A 20 -4.03 -6.96 1.94
CA GLN A 20 -5.44 -6.70 2.28
C GLN A 20 -6.35 -7.90 2.01
N THR A 21 -5.83 -8.95 1.36
CA THR A 21 -6.60 -10.14 0.99
C THR A 21 -6.73 -11.06 2.22
N PRO A 22 -7.94 -11.51 2.60
CA PRO A 22 -8.11 -12.54 3.64
C PRO A 22 -7.49 -13.88 3.22
N PRO A 23 -7.11 -14.79 4.17
CA PRO A 23 -7.54 -14.81 5.57
C PRO A 23 -6.48 -14.40 6.60
N ASP A 24 -5.19 -14.57 6.33
CA ASP A 24 -4.12 -14.42 7.31
C ASP A 24 -2.99 -13.55 6.76
N ASN A 25 -3.08 -12.24 6.96
CA ASN A 25 -1.94 -11.37 6.68
C ASN A 25 -1.02 -11.37 7.90
N GLU A 26 0.00 -12.21 7.83
CA GLU A 26 1.11 -12.28 8.80
C GLU A 26 1.69 -10.90 9.13
N PHE A 27 1.65 -9.96 8.18
CA PHE A 27 2.05 -8.58 8.40
C PHE A 27 1.21 -7.88 9.49
N PHE A 28 -0.11 -8.05 9.50
CA PHE A 28 -0.96 -7.44 10.52
C PHE A 28 -0.78 -8.10 11.89
N ILE A 29 -0.57 -9.42 11.91
CA ILE A 29 -0.28 -10.16 13.15
C ILE A 29 1.04 -9.67 13.72
N THR A 30 2.08 -9.57 12.90
CA THR A 30 3.40 -9.06 13.31
C THR A 30 3.34 -7.59 13.73
N ALA A 31 2.57 -6.75 13.02
CA ALA A 31 2.40 -5.35 13.36
C ALA A 31 1.64 -5.16 14.69
N PHE A 32 0.67 -6.03 14.98
CA PHE A 32 -0.01 -6.09 16.27
C PHE A 32 0.95 -6.55 17.38
N ASP A 33 1.70 -7.64 17.17
CA ASP A 33 2.67 -8.16 18.13
C ASP A 33 3.82 -7.19 18.43
N SER A 34 4.17 -6.32 17.47
CA SER A 34 5.14 -5.24 17.69
C SER A 34 4.63 -4.08 18.56
N GLY A 35 3.34 -4.07 18.92
CA GLY A 35 2.70 -3.01 19.70
C GLY A 35 2.46 -1.72 18.90
N PHE A 36 2.64 -1.75 17.58
CA PHE A 36 2.46 -0.58 16.71
C PHE A 36 0.98 -0.21 16.52
N PHE A 37 0.09 -1.20 16.61
CA PHE A 37 -1.35 -1.01 16.57
C PHE A 37 -2.00 -1.66 17.79
N SER A 38 -2.96 -0.96 18.40
CA SER A 38 -3.64 -1.44 19.60
C SER A 38 -4.73 -2.47 19.29
N HIS A 39 -5.24 -2.46 18.05
CA HIS A 39 -6.26 -3.36 17.55
C HIS A 39 -5.96 -3.77 16.11
N TYR A 40 -6.27 -5.02 15.74
CA TYR A 40 -6.15 -5.54 14.37
C TYR A 40 -6.94 -4.70 13.35
N ASP A 41 -8.13 -4.23 13.75
CA ASP A 41 -9.00 -3.39 12.91
C ASP A 41 -8.36 -2.03 12.59
N GLU A 42 -7.57 -1.46 13.51
CA GLU A 42 -6.83 -0.22 13.28
C GLU A 42 -5.73 -0.43 12.24
N ALA A 43 -4.97 -1.52 12.34
CA ALA A 43 -3.93 -1.87 11.38
C ALA A 43 -4.51 -2.07 9.97
N LYS A 44 -5.65 -2.78 9.89
CA LYS A 44 -6.38 -2.99 8.64
C LYS A 44 -6.91 -1.69 8.05
N HIS A 45 -7.47 -0.81 8.89
CA HIS A 45 -7.96 0.50 8.48
C HIS A 45 -6.84 1.40 7.97
N PHE A 46 -5.69 1.40 8.65
CA PHE A 46 -4.51 2.14 8.25
C PHE A 46 -3.98 1.72 6.87
N VAL A 47 -3.82 0.42 6.62
CA VAL A 47 -3.39 -0.09 5.31
C VAL A 47 -4.42 0.22 4.22
N LYS A 48 -5.71 0.22 4.54
CA LYS A 48 -6.78 0.63 3.62
C LYS A 48 -6.72 2.13 3.27
N ILE A 49 -6.37 2.99 4.21
CA ILE A 49 -6.14 4.42 3.95
C ILE A 49 -4.90 4.58 3.08
N ILE A 50 -3.77 3.96 3.46
CA ILE A 50 -2.52 4.09 2.73
C ILE A 50 -2.67 3.60 1.29
N SER A 51 -3.30 2.44 1.06
CA SER A 51 -3.54 1.95 -0.30
C SER A 51 -4.32 2.92 -1.16
N ARG A 52 -5.39 3.54 -0.62
CA ARG A 52 -6.16 4.55 -1.36
C ARG A 52 -5.30 5.76 -1.69
N VAL A 53 -4.52 6.26 -0.73
CA VAL A 53 -3.63 7.41 -0.94
C VAL A 53 -2.53 7.06 -1.96
N SER A 54 -1.90 5.89 -1.84
CA SER A 54 -0.88 5.40 -2.77
C SER A 54 -1.43 5.19 -4.17
N LEU A 55 -2.66 4.69 -4.32
CA LEU A 55 -3.29 4.51 -5.63
C LEU A 55 -3.58 5.87 -6.28
N PHE A 56 -4.07 6.83 -5.51
CA PHE A 56 -4.26 8.20 -6.00
C PHE A 56 -2.92 8.83 -6.44
N LEU A 57 -1.86 8.70 -5.64
CA LEU A 57 -0.53 9.19 -5.99
C LEU A 57 0.03 8.50 -7.25
N PHE A 58 -0.18 7.19 -7.40
CA PHE A 58 0.24 6.46 -8.58
C PHE A 58 -0.47 6.94 -9.85
N LEU A 59 -1.77 7.20 -9.78
CA LEU A 59 -2.53 7.76 -10.91
C LEU A 59 -2.02 9.16 -11.26
N LEU A 60 -1.74 10.00 -10.27
CA LEU A 60 -1.22 11.36 -10.47
C LEU A 60 0.19 11.32 -11.10
N LEU A 61 1.06 10.45 -10.58
CA LEU A 61 2.37 10.17 -11.19
C LEU A 61 2.21 9.67 -12.62
N SER A 62 1.23 8.79 -12.88
CA SER A 62 0.95 8.26 -14.21
C SER A 62 0.52 9.31 -15.21
N LEU A 63 -0.29 10.26 -14.75
CA LEU A 63 -0.66 11.41 -15.54
C LEU A 63 0.59 12.25 -15.85
N ILE A 64 1.40 12.61 -14.86
CA ILE A 64 2.62 13.41 -15.09
C ILE A 64 3.52 12.75 -16.13
N VAL A 65 3.78 11.45 -16.02
CA VAL A 65 4.62 10.71 -16.98
C VAL A 65 4.00 10.67 -18.38
N ALA A 66 2.68 10.69 -18.51
CA ALA A 66 2.04 10.72 -19.83
C ALA A 66 2.15 12.08 -20.54
N TYR A 67 2.32 13.17 -19.78
CA TYR A 67 2.43 14.52 -20.32
C TYR A 67 3.88 14.99 -20.59
N PHE A 68 4.89 14.29 -20.06
CA PHE A 68 6.32 14.59 -20.22
C PHE A 68 7.03 13.54 -21.07
#